data_AF-A0A7Y7CCQ1-F1
#
_entry.id   AF-A0A7Y7CCQ1-F1
#
_cell.length_a   1.000
_cell.length_b   1.000
_cell.length_c   1.000
_cell.angle_alpha   90.00
_cell.angle_beta   90.00
_cell.angle_gamma   90.00
#
_symmetry.space_group_name_H-M   'P 1'
#
loop_
_entity.id
_entity.type
_entity.pdbx_description
1 polymer ?
#
loop_
_entity_poly.entity_id
_entity_poly.type
_entity_poly.pdbx_seq_one_letter_code
_entity_poly.pdbx_strand_id
1 'polypeptide(L)'
;MGHRRNDSLWTKWGMLAWAGVAVAGCAPEAVEDAAELGRAERELAVCSFAITTNTYVGADWWGTLVFKNTGTSAMTSPTIAFGVPSGVTCDHDEPGWTHTQSGSTCTYSRTSGLTVGVNASYTFYYSTNSNTSFTATNISVSDPSCGVTEPPVTGLTANQKKVAEALTSIWENDTPTLDYAYSENIQDGRGYTNGRAGFCTGTGDAIQVIQCYNARRSAANGNIMAKYMPGLTTINNRFLSTGQSQPSTSELDVIGNWTADWATSYNNTTTRADFKACQDQVSDQFYYTPAMNEANKWGATSALSKMALYDAFINHGESGVKSLTRATNIALGNTGQVAPAVGYNGITESAWLQRFIEKRRDVLAADSTWVDAIDRIAAYEKLRRRGNWDLSAAVRNDVRARDCWTTTYPFSGYTVRNINADGTWSTPASYTFSCN
;
A
#
# COMPACT_ATOMS: atom_id res chain seq x y z
N MET A 1 43.76 45.07 -11.91
CA MET A 1 45.07 45.11 -12.57
C MET A 1 45.43 43.70 -13.03
N GLY A 2 45.73 43.54 -14.31
CA GLY A 2 46.68 42.53 -14.81
C GLY A 2 46.23 41.08 -14.96
N HIS A 3 45.68 40.76 -16.13
CA HIS A 3 45.77 39.43 -16.76
C HIS A 3 47.23 38.98 -16.98
N ARG A 4 47.48 37.67 -16.88
CA ARG A 4 48.39 36.81 -17.67
C ARG A 4 48.33 35.40 -17.04
N ARG A 5 48.35 34.26 -17.73
CA ARG A 5 48.24 33.87 -19.14
C ARG A 5 48.00 32.34 -19.10
N ASN A 6 47.30 31.88 -20.11
CA ASN A 6 47.00 30.51 -20.51
C ASN A 6 48.23 29.57 -20.53
N ASP A 7 48.07 28.29 -20.19
CA ASP A 7 48.16 27.18 -21.17
C ASP A 7 48.12 25.78 -20.53
N SER A 8 47.08 25.02 -20.90
CA SER A 8 47.13 23.59 -21.25
C SER A 8 47.36 22.57 -20.11
N LEU A 9 46.86 21.34 -20.11
CA LEU A 9 45.93 20.55 -20.92
C LEU A 9 45.93 19.18 -20.18
N TRP A 10 44.75 18.59 -19.94
CA TRP A 10 44.53 17.18 -19.60
C TRP A 10 44.92 16.67 -18.21
N THR A 11 43.96 16.64 -17.29
CA THR A 11 43.76 15.46 -16.42
C THR A 11 42.27 15.29 -16.11
N LYS A 12 41.63 14.39 -16.88
CA LYS A 12 40.51 13.49 -16.54
C LYS A 12 39.58 13.96 -15.41
N TRP A 13 38.44 14.55 -15.73
CA TRP A 13 37.15 13.83 -15.87
C TRP A 13 36.98 12.69 -14.86
N GLY A 14 36.36 13.03 -13.73
CA GLY A 14 35.76 12.13 -12.77
C GLY A 14 34.44 12.74 -12.28
N MET A 15 33.54 13.07 -13.21
CA MET A 15 32.13 13.24 -12.87
C MET A 15 31.61 11.86 -12.49
N LEU A 16 31.68 11.54 -11.19
CA LEU A 16 30.81 10.55 -10.58
C LEU A 16 29.40 11.15 -10.62
N ALA A 17 28.74 10.94 -11.77
CA ALA A 17 27.30 10.99 -11.86
C ALA A 17 26.77 9.90 -10.92
N TRP A 18 26.48 10.29 -9.67
CA TRP A 18 25.57 9.54 -8.83
C TRP A 18 24.22 9.57 -9.54
N ALA A 19 23.94 8.54 -10.33
CA ALA A 19 22.58 8.15 -10.66
C ALA A 19 21.95 7.74 -9.33
N GLY A 20 21.43 8.73 -8.60
CA GLY A 20 20.67 8.51 -7.39
C GLY A 20 19.48 7.66 -7.77
N VAL A 21 19.48 6.41 -7.32
CA VAL A 21 18.29 5.57 -7.32
C VAL A 21 17.26 6.33 -6.49
N ALA A 22 16.29 6.95 -7.15
CA ALA A 22 15.10 7.47 -6.49
C ALA A 22 14.27 6.27 -6.07
N VAL A 23 14.66 5.60 -4.99
CA VAL A 23 13.82 4.61 -4.33
C VAL A 23 12.59 5.38 -3.87
N ALA A 24 11.40 5.06 -4.39
CA ALA A 24 10.12 5.51 -3.83
C ALA A 24 10.21 5.38 -2.31
N GLY A 25 10.26 6.54 -1.66
CA GLY A 25 10.36 6.63 -0.22
C GLY A 25 9.19 5.93 0.44
N CYS A 26 9.41 5.46 1.67
CA CYS A 26 8.39 4.87 2.53
C CYS A 26 7.09 5.69 2.49
N ALA A 27 5.95 5.05 2.79
CA ALA A 27 4.65 5.71 2.84
C ALA A 27 4.76 7.09 3.52
N PRO A 28 4.26 8.17 2.90
CA PRO A 28 4.63 9.53 3.29
C PRO A 28 4.26 9.83 4.74
N GLU A 29 5.16 10.51 5.44
CA GLU A 29 4.86 11.16 6.72
C GLU A 29 3.84 12.28 6.50
N ALA A 30 2.76 12.26 7.27
CA ALA A 30 1.83 13.38 7.36
C ALA A 30 2.43 14.47 8.26
N VAL A 31 3.05 15.47 7.65
CA VAL A 31 3.43 16.76 8.26
C VAL A 31 3.04 17.79 7.20
N GLU A 32 2.07 18.71 7.34
CA GLU A 32 1.71 19.61 8.43
C GLU A 32 0.32 20.22 8.10
N ASP A 33 -0.60 20.26 9.08
CA ASP A 33 -1.37 21.44 9.56
C ASP A 33 -2.46 20.92 10.52
N ALA A 34 -2.13 20.87 11.81
CA ALA A 34 -2.91 20.17 12.84
C ALA A 34 -4.36 20.69 13.02
N ALA A 35 -4.70 21.83 12.43
CA ALA A 35 -6.04 22.41 12.49
C ALA A 35 -6.96 21.96 11.32
N GLU A 36 -6.42 21.66 10.14
CA GLU A 36 -7.19 21.07 9.02
C GLU A 36 -7.22 19.54 9.11
N LEU A 37 -6.17 18.92 9.67
CA LEU A 37 -6.11 17.49 10.00
C LEU A 37 -7.15 17.08 11.05
N GLY A 38 -7.57 17.97 11.95
CA GLY A 38 -8.67 17.67 12.88
C GLY A 38 -10.01 17.40 12.19
N ARG A 39 -10.16 17.79 10.92
CA ARG A 39 -11.34 17.51 10.09
C ARG A 39 -11.11 16.39 9.09
N ALA A 40 -9.87 16.18 8.61
CA ALA A 40 -9.51 15.12 7.65
C ALA A 40 -9.14 13.77 8.31
N GLU A 41 -8.64 13.75 9.55
CA GLU A 41 -8.46 12.54 10.37
C GLU A 41 -9.79 12.00 10.95
N ARG A 42 -10.91 12.57 10.50
CA ARG A 42 -12.28 12.15 10.82
C ARG A 42 -13.06 11.63 9.62
N GLU A 43 -12.40 11.15 8.57
CA GLU A 43 -13.06 10.19 7.67
C GLU A 43 -12.87 8.78 8.26
N LEU A 44 -13.60 8.51 9.35
CA LEU A 44 -13.72 7.17 9.90
C LEU A 44 -14.26 6.26 8.80
N ALA A 45 -13.74 5.03 8.69
CA ALA A 45 -14.38 4.03 7.84
C ALA A 45 -15.88 3.95 8.19
N VAL A 46 -16.76 3.75 7.20
CA VAL A 46 -18.23 3.74 7.37
C VAL A 46 -18.63 2.97 8.64
N CYS A 47 -17.95 1.84 8.87
CA CYS A 47 -17.91 1.20 10.18
C CYS A 47 -16.47 0.86 10.56
N SER A 48 -15.95 1.52 11.59
CA SER A 48 -14.78 1.10 12.36
C SER A 48 -15.25 0.69 13.76
N PHE A 49 -14.43 -0.07 14.49
CA PHE A 49 -14.75 -0.44 15.86
C PHE A 49 -13.53 -0.38 16.77
N ALA A 50 -13.78 -0.30 18.07
CA ALA A 50 -12.78 -0.47 19.11
C ALA A 50 -13.28 -1.52 20.11
N ILE A 51 -12.44 -2.48 20.47
CA ILE A 51 -12.75 -3.43 21.55
C ILE A 51 -12.48 -2.74 22.88
N THR A 52 -13.52 -2.62 23.69
CA THR A 52 -13.49 -1.97 25.01
C THR A 52 -13.52 -2.98 26.16
N THR A 53 -14.02 -4.19 25.91
CA THR A 53 -13.98 -5.32 26.84
C THR A 53 -13.72 -6.60 26.06
N ASN A 54 -12.84 -7.46 26.59
CA ASN A 54 -12.56 -8.79 26.06
C ASN A 54 -12.13 -9.70 27.21
N THR A 55 -13.09 -10.45 27.74
CA THR A 55 -12.89 -11.30 28.92
C THR A 55 -13.63 -12.61 28.76
N TYR A 56 -12.97 -13.74 29.03
CA TYR A 56 -13.62 -15.04 29.21
C TYR A 56 -13.33 -15.58 30.61
N VAL A 57 -14.39 -15.83 31.38
CA VAL A 57 -14.31 -16.34 32.75
C VAL A 57 -14.66 -17.82 32.73
N GLY A 58 -13.65 -18.69 32.77
CA GLY A 58 -13.84 -20.14 32.63
C GLY A 58 -14.70 -20.76 33.73
N ALA A 59 -14.66 -20.23 34.96
CA ALA A 59 -15.51 -20.71 36.04
C ALA A 59 -17.01 -20.51 35.74
N ASP A 60 -17.34 -19.47 34.98
CA ASP A 60 -18.71 -19.10 34.60
C ASP A 60 -19.05 -19.58 33.19
N TRP A 61 -18.08 -20.19 32.49
CA TRP A 61 -18.17 -20.64 31.10
C TRP A 61 -18.52 -19.51 30.11
N TRP A 62 -18.37 -18.26 30.54
CA TRP A 62 -18.94 -17.11 29.86
C TRP A 62 -17.89 -16.09 29.43
N GLY A 63 -18.07 -15.58 28.22
CA GLY A 63 -17.28 -14.54 27.59
C GLY A 63 -18.09 -13.27 27.40
N THR A 64 -17.43 -12.13 27.59
CA THR A 64 -17.98 -10.80 27.32
C THR A 64 -17.05 -10.06 26.38
N LEU A 65 -17.56 -9.69 25.21
CA LEU A 65 -16.93 -8.80 24.26
C LEU A 65 -17.76 -7.52 24.17
N VAL A 66 -17.12 -6.37 24.37
CA VAL A 66 -17.78 -5.07 24.12
C VAL A 66 -17.04 -4.38 23.01
N PHE A 67 -17.69 -4.19 21.87
CA PHE A 67 -17.17 -3.34 20.81
C PHE A 67 -17.91 -2.01 20.79
N LYS A 68 -17.17 -0.92 20.63
CA LYS A 68 -17.68 0.41 20.35
C LYS A 68 -17.66 0.62 18.84
N ASN A 69 -18.80 0.97 18.25
CA ASN A 69 -18.85 1.44 16.88
C ASN A 69 -18.18 2.82 16.81
N THR A 70 -16.98 2.87 16.25
CA THR A 70 -16.24 4.12 16.06
C THR A 70 -16.41 4.65 14.63
N GLY A 71 -17.18 4.00 13.76
CA GLY A 71 -17.38 4.42 12.38
C GLY A 71 -18.32 5.61 12.20
N THR A 72 -18.51 6.06 10.96
CA THR A 72 -19.41 7.18 10.63
C THR A 72 -20.88 6.80 10.50
N SER A 73 -21.23 5.52 10.47
CA SER A 73 -22.60 5.02 10.28
C SER A 73 -22.98 3.99 11.34
N ALA A 74 -24.29 3.82 11.56
CA ALA A 74 -24.80 2.77 12.43
C ALA A 74 -24.60 1.39 11.77
N MET A 75 -24.17 0.40 12.55
CA MET A 75 -24.18 -1.01 12.16
C MET A 75 -25.62 -1.53 12.30
N THR A 76 -26.10 -2.36 11.37
CA THR A 76 -27.49 -2.87 11.35
C THR A 76 -27.60 -4.40 11.34
N SER A 77 -26.51 -5.11 11.06
CA SER A 77 -26.40 -6.57 11.01
C SER A 77 -24.95 -7.06 11.22
N PRO A 78 -24.29 -6.79 12.36
CA PRO A 78 -22.88 -7.10 12.53
C PRO A 78 -22.55 -8.59 12.53
N THR A 79 -21.35 -8.94 12.06
CA THR A 79 -20.69 -10.25 12.19
C THR A 79 -19.48 -10.08 13.09
N ILE A 80 -19.32 -10.96 14.08
CA ILE A 80 -18.20 -10.93 15.03
C ILE A 80 -17.41 -12.22 14.86
N ALA A 81 -16.11 -12.12 14.58
CA ALA A 81 -15.21 -13.28 14.54
C ALA A 81 -14.03 -13.10 15.49
N PHE A 82 -13.64 -14.17 16.17
CA PHE A 82 -12.54 -14.17 17.12
C PHE A 82 -11.92 -15.56 17.30
N GLY A 83 -10.66 -15.59 17.73
CA GLY A 83 -9.90 -16.78 18.02
C GLY A 83 -10.06 -17.25 19.47
N VAL A 84 -10.32 -18.54 19.65
CA VAL A 84 -10.32 -19.27 20.93
C VAL A 84 -9.09 -20.20 21.02
N PRO A 85 -8.68 -20.68 22.21
CA PRO A 85 -7.57 -21.62 22.32
C PRO A 85 -7.79 -22.90 21.52
N SER A 86 -6.70 -23.56 21.11
CA SER A 86 -6.77 -24.82 20.35
C SER A 86 -7.54 -25.87 21.14
N GLY A 87 -8.54 -26.50 20.49
CA GLY A 87 -9.40 -27.51 21.10
C GLY A 87 -10.61 -26.96 21.87
N VAL A 88 -10.73 -25.64 22.00
CA VAL A 88 -11.92 -24.98 22.56
C VAL A 88 -12.97 -24.77 21.46
N THR A 89 -14.22 -25.03 21.79
CA THR A 89 -15.36 -24.91 20.87
C THR A 89 -16.36 -23.90 21.43
N CYS A 90 -16.77 -22.93 20.61
CA CYS A 90 -17.88 -22.05 20.95
C CYS A 90 -19.20 -22.83 20.91
N ASP A 91 -20.08 -22.64 21.88
CA ASP A 91 -21.21 -23.55 22.09
C ASP A 91 -22.55 -22.87 22.44
N HIS A 92 -22.59 -21.54 22.42
CA HIS A 92 -23.81 -20.78 22.68
C HIS A 92 -24.10 -19.77 21.57
N ASP A 93 -25.36 -19.70 21.18
CA ASP A 93 -25.94 -18.68 20.31
C ASP A 93 -26.87 -17.78 21.13
N GLU A 94 -26.51 -16.51 21.29
CA GLU A 94 -27.41 -15.52 21.88
C GLU A 94 -28.66 -15.30 21.00
N PRO A 95 -29.77 -14.82 21.58
CA PRO A 95 -30.95 -14.46 20.80
C PRO A 95 -30.62 -13.53 19.60
N GLY A 96 -30.91 -14.02 18.40
CA GLY A 96 -30.66 -13.30 17.16
C GLY A 96 -29.25 -13.48 16.59
N TRP A 97 -28.45 -14.41 17.12
CA TRP A 97 -27.14 -14.80 16.60
C TRP A 97 -27.14 -16.27 16.18
N THR A 98 -26.21 -16.63 15.30
CA THR A 98 -25.81 -18.01 15.01
C THR A 98 -24.31 -18.04 14.79
N HIS A 99 -23.64 -19.14 15.16
CA HIS A 99 -22.21 -19.28 14.96
C HIS A 99 -21.80 -20.45 14.07
N THR A 100 -20.61 -20.28 13.51
CA THR A 100 -19.82 -21.35 12.89
C THR A 100 -18.41 -21.30 13.49
N GLN A 101 -17.69 -22.42 13.44
CA GLN A 101 -16.31 -22.47 13.87
C GLN A 101 -15.44 -23.19 12.85
N SER A 102 -14.31 -22.57 12.51
CA SER A 102 -13.28 -23.15 11.64
C SER A 102 -11.94 -23.13 12.36
N GLY A 103 -11.43 -24.31 12.69
CA GLY A 103 -10.26 -24.44 13.55
C GLY A 103 -10.49 -23.75 14.90
N SER A 104 -9.62 -22.81 15.23
CA SER A 104 -9.68 -22.00 16.44
C SER A 104 -10.48 -20.70 16.31
N THR A 105 -11.16 -20.45 15.17
CA THR A 105 -11.90 -19.20 14.94
C THR A 105 -13.40 -19.42 14.99
N CYS A 106 -14.08 -18.76 15.93
CA CYS A 106 -15.53 -18.70 15.99
C CYS A 106 -16.03 -17.47 15.23
N THR A 107 -17.07 -17.62 14.43
CA THR A 107 -17.71 -16.55 13.67
C THR A 107 -19.20 -16.53 13.94
N TYR A 108 -19.66 -15.44 14.54
CA TYR A 108 -21.04 -15.17 14.92
C TYR A 108 -21.68 -14.20 13.94
N SER A 109 -22.82 -14.58 13.36
CA SER A 109 -23.59 -13.77 12.41
C SER A 109 -25.00 -13.52 12.92
N ARG A 110 -25.55 -12.35 12.63
CA ARG A 110 -26.93 -12.01 13.00
C ARG A 110 -27.95 -12.82 12.20
N THR A 111 -28.98 -13.28 12.90
CA THR A 111 -30.20 -13.89 12.32
C THR A 111 -31.40 -12.94 12.40
N SER A 112 -31.27 -11.80 13.10
CA SER A 112 -32.26 -10.72 13.14
C SER A 112 -31.57 -9.35 13.22
N GLY A 113 -32.26 -8.27 12.82
CA GLY A 113 -31.67 -6.92 12.79
C GLY A 113 -31.15 -6.45 14.15
N LEU A 114 -30.07 -5.67 14.15
CA LEU A 114 -29.46 -5.08 15.34
C LEU A 114 -28.83 -3.73 14.98
N THR A 115 -29.32 -2.62 15.56
CA THR A 115 -28.74 -1.30 15.33
C THR A 115 -27.73 -0.93 16.41
N VAL A 116 -26.46 -0.78 16.05
CA VAL A 116 -25.41 -0.19 16.91
C VAL A 116 -25.07 1.19 16.37
N GLY A 117 -25.59 2.22 17.03
CA GLY A 117 -25.37 3.62 16.63
C GLY A 117 -23.90 4.02 16.63
N VAL A 118 -23.58 5.10 15.91
CA VAL A 118 -22.25 5.73 15.95
C VAL A 118 -21.88 6.09 17.38
N ASN A 119 -20.66 5.74 17.81
CA ASN A 119 -20.16 5.86 19.18
C ASN A 119 -20.90 5.04 20.24
N ALA A 120 -21.87 4.21 19.87
CA ALA A 120 -22.51 3.29 20.79
C ALA A 120 -21.64 2.03 20.97
N SER A 121 -21.71 1.47 22.18
CA SER A 121 -21.11 0.17 22.48
C SER A 121 -22.19 -0.92 22.43
N TYR A 122 -21.82 -2.07 21.90
CA TYR A 122 -22.62 -3.28 21.97
C TYR A 122 -21.87 -4.33 22.79
N THR A 123 -22.59 -4.93 23.74
CA THR A 123 -22.08 -6.05 24.54
C THR A 123 -22.58 -7.33 23.89
N PHE A 124 -21.63 -8.17 23.49
CA PHE A 124 -21.85 -9.49 22.94
C PHE A 124 -21.36 -10.53 23.94
N TYR A 125 -22.18 -11.53 24.19
CA TYR A 125 -21.79 -12.64 25.04
C TYR A 125 -21.60 -13.91 24.25
N TYR A 126 -20.68 -14.75 24.70
CA TYR A 126 -20.43 -16.07 24.11
C TYR A 126 -20.07 -17.07 25.20
N SER A 127 -20.26 -18.35 24.92
CA SER A 127 -19.82 -19.46 25.76
C SER A 127 -18.90 -20.37 24.95
N THR A 128 -18.09 -21.12 25.67
CA THR A 128 -17.29 -22.20 25.09
C THR A 128 -17.33 -23.42 25.98
N ASN A 129 -16.89 -24.56 25.46
CA ASN A 129 -16.71 -25.79 26.22
C ASN A 129 -15.48 -25.79 27.17
N SER A 130 -14.89 -24.64 27.48
CA SER A 130 -13.70 -24.53 28.33
C SER A 130 -14.03 -23.95 29.70
N ASN A 131 -13.59 -24.63 30.77
CA ASN A 131 -13.65 -24.08 32.14
C ASN A 131 -12.41 -23.24 32.51
N THR A 132 -11.55 -22.93 31.54
CA THR A 132 -10.31 -22.15 31.75
C THR A 132 -10.50 -20.74 31.20
N SER A 133 -10.16 -19.73 32.00
CA SER A 133 -10.23 -18.34 31.57
C SER A 133 -9.21 -18.03 30.47
N PHE A 134 -9.61 -17.27 29.46
CA PHE A 134 -8.73 -16.81 28.37
C PHE A 134 -9.15 -15.43 27.85
N THR A 135 -8.36 -14.90 26.92
CA THR A 135 -8.66 -13.67 26.19
C THR A 135 -8.82 -14.04 24.72
N ALA A 136 -9.94 -13.66 24.11
CA ALA A 136 -10.16 -13.94 22.69
C ALA A 136 -9.15 -13.17 21.83
N THR A 137 -8.63 -13.79 20.79
CA THR A 137 -7.60 -13.21 19.90
C THR A 137 -8.20 -12.85 18.54
N ASN A 138 -7.48 -12.08 17.72
CA ASN A 138 -7.85 -11.81 16.32
C ASN A 138 -9.31 -11.34 16.15
N ILE A 139 -9.80 -10.50 17.06
CA ILE A 139 -11.18 -10.05 17.05
C ILE A 139 -11.42 -9.15 15.84
N SER A 140 -12.46 -9.47 15.08
CA SER A 140 -12.96 -8.66 13.98
C SER A 140 -14.46 -8.49 14.11
N VAL A 141 -14.92 -7.27 13.82
CA VAL A 141 -16.35 -6.93 13.70
C VAL A 141 -16.55 -6.34 12.32
N SER A 142 -17.45 -6.93 11.55
CA SER A 142 -17.86 -6.44 10.22
C SER A 142 -19.37 -6.29 10.17
N ASP A 143 -19.94 -5.60 9.18
CA ASP A 143 -21.39 -5.47 9.03
C ASP A 143 -21.76 -5.23 7.56
N PRO A 144 -22.78 -5.94 7.01
CA PRO A 144 -23.21 -5.80 5.63
C PRO A 144 -23.71 -4.41 5.23
N SER A 145 -24.24 -3.61 6.15
CA SER A 145 -24.65 -2.21 5.88
C SER A 145 -23.46 -1.24 5.82
N CYS A 146 -22.31 -1.69 6.30
CA CYS A 146 -21.02 -1.03 6.16
C CYS A 146 -20.27 -1.53 4.92
N GLY A 147 -20.76 -2.62 4.34
CA GLY A 147 -20.59 -2.94 2.94
C GLY A 147 -21.67 -2.22 2.11
N VAL A 148 -21.25 -1.28 1.27
CA VAL A 148 -21.64 -1.58 -0.12
C VAL A 148 -21.21 -3.03 -0.34
N THR A 149 -22.06 -3.88 -0.90
CA THR A 149 -21.51 -4.87 -1.82
C THR A 149 -20.69 -4.04 -2.79
N GLU A 150 -19.42 -3.80 -2.45
CA GLU A 150 -18.46 -3.29 -3.38
C GLU A 150 -18.60 -4.29 -4.52
N PRO A 151 -18.89 -3.84 -5.76
CA PRO A 151 -18.69 -4.73 -6.88
C PRO A 151 -17.31 -5.32 -6.65
N PRO A 152 -17.17 -6.65 -6.62
CA PRO A 152 -15.98 -7.33 -6.08
C PRO A 152 -14.77 -6.55 -6.54
N VAL A 153 -13.94 -6.01 -5.63
CA VAL A 153 -12.81 -5.13 -5.98
C VAL A 153 -12.20 -5.72 -7.23
N THR A 154 -12.47 -5.12 -8.40
CA THR A 154 -12.05 -5.74 -9.66
C THR A 154 -10.60 -5.34 -9.80
N GLY A 155 -9.76 -5.86 -8.91
CA GLY A 155 -8.34 -5.68 -8.98
C GLY A 155 -7.85 -6.13 -10.35
N LEU A 156 -6.66 -5.69 -10.69
CA LEU A 156 -5.91 -6.28 -11.78
C LEU A 156 -5.85 -7.81 -11.60
N THR A 157 -5.96 -8.54 -12.71
CA THR A 157 -5.60 -9.96 -12.71
C THR A 157 -4.14 -10.14 -12.28
N ALA A 158 -3.74 -11.33 -11.83
CA ALA A 158 -2.37 -11.58 -11.40
C ALA A 158 -1.32 -11.16 -12.44
N ASN A 159 -1.61 -11.37 -13.73
CA ASN A 159 -0.72 -10.97 -14.82
C ASN A 159 -0.71 -9.45 -15.05
N GLN A 160 -1.88 -8.80 -15.07
CA GLN A 160 -1.95 -7.33 -15.15
C GLN A 160 -1.24 -6.66 -13.98
N LYS A 161 -1.36 -7.21 -12.77
CA LYS A 161 -0.65 -6.73 -11.58
C LYS A 161 0.86 -6.85 -11.73
N LYS A 162 1.37 -7.99 -12.25
CA LYS A 162 2.81 -8.13 -12.57
C LYS A 162 3.27 -7.06 -13.56
N VAL A 163 2.49 -6.77 -14.60
CA VAL A 163 2.82 -5.71 -15.57
C VAL A 163 2.85 -4.33 -14.89
N ALA A 164 1.87 -4.04 -14.03
CA ALA A 164 1.79 -2.79 -13.27
C ALA A 164 3.00 -2.60 -12.35
N GLU A 165 3.33 -3.63 -11.57
CA GLU A 165 4.47 -3.63 -10.66
C GLU A 165 5.80 -3.55 -11.42
N ALA A 166 5.94 -4.28 -12.53
CA ALA A 166 7.12 -4.24 -13.37
C ALA A 166 7.36 -2.85 -13.98
N LEU A 167 6.32 -2.21 -14.50
CA LEU A 167 6.44 -0.86 -15.05
C LEU A 167 6.78 0.15 -13.96
N THR A 168 6.08 0.10 -12.82
CA THR A 168 6.37 0.94 -11.64
C THR A 168 7.83 0.77 -11.19
N SER A 169 8.31 -0.47 -11.10
CA SER A 169 9.68 -0.79 -10.69
C SER A 169 10.75 -0.26 -11.64
N ILE A 170 10.48 -0.16 -12.96
CA ILE A 170 11.41 0.52 -13.87
C ILE A 170 11.61 1.96 -13.44
N TRP A 171 10.53 2.65 -13.08
CA TRP A 171 10.62 4.05 -12.71
C TRP A 171 11.21 4.30 -11.32
N GLU A 172 11.15 3.32 -10.43
CA GLU A 172 11.80 3.41 -9.11
C GLU A 172 13.26 2.93 -9.15
N ASN A 173 13.56 1.91 -9.95
CA ASN A 173 14.79 1.12 -9.81
C ASN A 173 15.51 0.79 -11.13
N ASP A 174 15.07 1.32 -12.27
CA ASP A 174 15.55 1.01 -13.63
C ASP A 174 15.54 -0.49 -14.00
N THR A 175 14.68 -1.27 -13.32
CA THR A 175 14.52 -2.70 -13.53
C THR A 175 13.07 -3.14 -13.30
N PRO A 176 12.53 -4.07 -14.12
CA PRO A 176 11.21 -4.65 -13.88
C PRO A 176 11.15 -5.59 -12.67
N THR A 177 12.31 -5.94 -12.09
CA THR A 177 12.42 -6.88 -10.98
C THR A 177 12.23 -6.18 -9.64
N LEU A 178 11.24 -6.61 -8.87
CA LEU A 178 11.06 -6.18 -7.48
C LEU A 178 12.14 -6.79 -6.58
N ASP A 179 12.81 -5.96 -5.78
CA ASP A 179 13.88 -6.40 -4.88
C ASP A 179 13.38 -6.69 -3.47
N TYR A 180 12.94 -7.92 -3.22
CA TYR A 180 12.50 -8.36 -1.90
C TYR A 180 13.64 -8.53 -0.89
N ALA A 181 14.89 -8.67 -1.36
CA ALA A 181 16.05 -8.89 -0.51
C ALA A 181 16.73 -7.59 -0.09
N TYR A 182 16.45 -6.49 -0.78
CA TYR A 182 17.00 -5.17 -0.47
C TYR A 182 16.81 -4.81 1.01
N SER A 183 17.86 -4.29 1.64
CA SER A 183 17.82 -3.74 2.98
C SER A 183 19.04 -2.85 3.20
N GLU A 184 18.81 -1.58 3.50
CA GLU A 184 19.88 -0.59 3.67
C GLU A 184 19.41 0.53 4.60
N ASN A 185 20.31 1.10 5.39
CA ASN A 185 20.08 2.40 6.00
C ASN A 185 20.64 3.46 5.06
N ILE A 186 19.77 4.03 4.22
CA ILE A 186 20.12 5.07 3.24
C ILE A 186 20.31 6.46 3.87
N GLN A 187 20.26 6.54 5.20
CA GLN A 187 20.49 7.76 5.99
C GLN A 187 19.49 8.89 5.70
N ASP A 188 18.26 8.53 5.33
CA ASP A 188 17.16 9.46 5.04
C ASP A 188 16.31 9.81 6.28
N GLY A 189 16.74 9.35 7.46
CA GLY A 189 16.04 9.58 8.73
C GLY A 189 14.94 8.56 9.07
N ARG A 190 14.76 7.52 8.26
CA ARG A 190 13.67 6.53 8.43
C ARG A 190 14.15 5.16 8.90
N GLY A 191 15.42 5.05 9.30
CA GLY A 191 16.05 3.81 9.74
C GLY A 191 16.45 2.93 8.55
N TYR A 192 16.20 1.62 8.63
CA TYR A 192 16.42 0.74 7.48
C TYR A 192 15.24 0.79 6.51
N THR A 193 15.53 0.92 5.23
CA THR A 193 14.61 0.79 4.08
C THR A 193 14.76 -0.62 3.48
N ASN A 194 13.65 -1.33 3.28
CA ASN A 194 13.68 -2.77 3.02
C ASN A 194 12.68 -3.25 1.96
N GLY A 195 13.11 -4.23 1.17
CA GLY A 195 12.23 -5.04 0.34
C GLY A 195 11.55 -4.30 -0.81
N ARG A 196 10.55 -4.97 -1.38
CA ARG A 196 9.96 -4.65 -2.69
C ARG A 196 9.36 -3.25 -2.85
N ALA A 197 9.11 -2.54 -1.74
CA ALA A 197 8.43 -1.26 -1.69
C ALA A 197 9.08 -0.28 -0.72
N GLY A 198 10.34 -0.52 -0.32
CA GLY A 198 11.07 0.36 0.57
C GLY A 198 10.45 0.49 1.95
N PHE A 199 10.07 -0.61 2.58
CA PHE A 199 9.49 -0.62 3.93
C PHE A 199 10.49 -0.12 4.96
N CYS A 200 10.10 0.82 5.82
CA CYS A 200 11.03 1.44 6.74
C CYS A 200 10.79 1.03 8.20
N THR A 201 11.88 0.81 8.94
CA THR A 201 11.76 0.49 10.37
C THR A 201 11.23 1.68 11.16
N GLY A 202 11.61 2.90 10.74
CA GLY A 202 11.27 4.13 11.43
C GLY A 202 9.83 4.60 11.26
N THR A 203 9.14 4.16 10.21
CA THR A 203 7.73 4.47 9.89
C THR A 203 6.77 3.32 10.21
N GLY A 204 7.30 2.19 10.69
CA GLY A 204 6.52 1.07 11.21
C GLY A 204 5.98 0.07 10.16
N ASP A 205 6.15 0.33 8.86
CA ASP A 205 5.74 -0.58 7.79
C ASP A 205 6.67 -1.79 7.66
N ALA A 206 7.98 -1.67 7.89
CA ALA A 206 8.86 -2.84 7.99
C ALA A 206 8.50 -3.73 9.20
N ILE A 207 7.99 -3.11 10.28
CA ILE A 207 7.53 -3.81 11.48
C ILE A 207 6.31 -4.68 11.15
N GLN A 208 5.39 -4.17 10.33
CA GLN A 208 4.23 -4.94 9.86
C GLN A 208 4.63 -6.14 9.00
N VAL A 209 5.68 -6.02 8.18
CA VAL A 209 6.24 -7.17 7.43
C VAL A 209 6.74 -8.25 8.39
N ILE A 210 7.49 -7.86 9.44
CA ILE A 210 8.03 -8.84 10.40
C ILE A 210 6.93 -9.44 11.29
N GLN A 211 5.92 -8.65 11.69
CA GLN A 211 4.75 -9.16 12.40
C GLN A 211 3.99 -10.20 11.56
N CYS A 212 3.75 -9.88 10.29
CA CYS A 212 3.18 -10.79 9.32
C CYS A 212 4.01 -12.08 9.20
N TYR A 213 5.34 -11.96 9.12
CA TYR A 213 6.23 -13.10 8.94
C TYR A 213 6.29 -13.99 10.19
N ASN A 214 6.29 -13.40 11.39
CA ASN A 214 6.17 -14.12 12.66
C ASN A 214 4.87 -14.90 12.79
N ALA A 215 3.75 -14.34 12.30
CA ALA A 215 2.47 -15.04 12.29
C ALA A 215 2.44 -16.25 11.35
N ARG A 216 3.25 -16.22 10.27
CA ARG A 216 3.35 -17.32 9.30
C ARG A 216 4.42 -18.35 9.66
N ARG A 217 5.50 -17.93 10.33
CA ARG A 217 6.68 -18.76 10.57
C ARG A 217 7.33 -18.48 11.91
N SER A 218 7.52 -19.53 12.71
CA SER A 218 8.24 -19.47 13.99
C SER A 218 9.76 -19.47 13.81
N ALA A 219 10.49 -19.05 14.84
CA ALA A 219 11.96 -19.10 14.86
C ALA A 219 12.50 -20.53 14.66
N ALA A 220 11.87 -21.53 15.27
CA ALA A 220 12.23 -22.95 15.10
C ALA A 220 12.09 -23.43 13.65
N ASN A 221 11.23 -22.78 12.86
CA ASN A 221 11.02 -23.08 11.44
C ASN A 221 11.80 -22.13 10.52
N GLY A 222 12.88 -21.52 10.99
CA GLY A 222 13.82 -20.75 10.17
C GLY A 222 13.50 -19.26 10.01
N ASN A 223 12.52 -18.71 10.74
CA ASN A 223 12.33 -17.26 10.79
C ASN A 223 13.43 -16.61 11.64
N ILE A 224 14.50 -16.17 10.98
CA ILE A 224 15.61 -15.45 11.62
C ILE A 224 15.23 -14.03 12.05
N MET A 225 14.19 -13.43 11.46
CA MET A 225 13.77 -12.06 11.78
C MET A 225 13.08 -11.96 13.15
N ALA A 226 12.54 -13.08 13.68
CA ALA A 226 11.84 -13.12 14.96
C ALA A 226 12.65 -12.54 16.13
N LYS A 227 13.98 -12.68 16.12
CA LYS A 227 14.87 -12.17 17.18
C LYS A 227 14.87 -10.63 17.28
N TYR A 228 14.50 -9.91 16.21
CA TYR A 228 14.50 -8.45 16.18
C TYR A 228 13.24 -7.82 16.80
N MET A 229 12.21 -8.60 17.12
CA MET A 229 10.95 -8.07 17.64
C MET A 229 11.08 -7.16 18.86
N PRO A 230 11.94 -7.44 19.87
CA PRO A 230 12.12 -6.51 21.00
C PRO A 230 12.61 -5.12 20.57
N GLY A 231 13.54 -5.05 19.62
CA GLY A 231 14.05 -3.79 19.06
C GLY A 231 12.98 -3.08 18.23
N LEU A 232 12.28 -3.81 17.38
CA LEU A 232 11.17 -3.26 16.58
C LEU A 232 10.03 -2.73 17.45
N THR A 233 9.65 -3.43 18.53
CA THR A 233 8.64 -2.94 19.48
C THR A 233 9.07 -1.63 20.14
N THR A 234 10.35 -1.50 20.48
CA THR A 234 10.90 -0.26 21.05
C THR A 234 10.80 0.90 20.05
N ILE A 235 11.20 0.67 18.80
CA ILE A 235 11.07 1.64 17.71
C ILE A 235 9.60 2.04 17.51
N ASN A 236 8.70 1.06 17.41
CA ASN A 236 7.27 1.29 17.20
C ASN A 236 6.64 2.11 18.34
N ASN A 237 6.97 1.80 19.59
CA ASN A 237 6.42 2.53 20.74
C ASN A 237 6.83 4.01 20.72
N ARG A 238 8.05 4.33 20.26
CA ARG A 238 8.47 5.72 20.06
C ARG A 238 7.80 6.39 18.88
N PHE A 239 7.64 5.67 17.76
CA PHE A 239 6.86 6.16 16.62
C PHE A 239 5.44 6.53 17.07
N LEU A 240 4.76 5.66 17.80
CA LEU A 240 3.40 5.89 18.29
C LEU A 240 3.31 7.02 19.34
N SER A 241 4.35 7.24 20.14
CA SER A 241 4.34 8.31 21.15
C SER A 241 4.68 9.69 20.58
N THR A 242 5.45 9.75 19.50
CA THR A 242 5.91 11.01 18.89
C THR A 242 5.15 11.38 17.62
N GLY A 243 4.61 10.40 16.90
CA GLY A 243 4.07 10.57 15.56
C GLY A 243 5.14 10.93 14.51
N GLN A 244 6.42 10.66 14.79
CA GLN A 244 7.55 11.03 13.93
C GLN A 244 8.35 9.80 13.52
N SER A 245 8.94 9.80 12.32
CA SER A 245 9.89 8.77 11.90
C SER A 245 11.00 8.57 12.91
N GLN A 246 11.36 7.30 13.10
CA GLN A 246 12.40 6.89 14.03
C GLN A 246 13.70 6.56 13.26
N PRO A 247 14.71 7.45 13.27
CA PRO A 247 15.93 7.25 12.47
C PRO A 247 16.88 6.18 13.04
N SER A 248 16.74 5.82 14.31
CA SER A 248 17.67 4.91 14.98
C SER A 248 17.59 3.48 14.45
N THR A 249 18.75 2.90 14.15
CA THR A 249 18.93 1.46 13.87
C THR A 249 19.53 0.70 15.06
N SER A 250 19.98 1.41 16.09
CA SER A 250 20.78 0.85 17.19
C SER A 250 20.07 -0.28 17.94
N GLU A 251 18.74 -0.21 18.07
CA GLU A 251 17.91 -1.25 18.69
C GLU A 251 17.96 -2.58 17.94
N LEU A 252 18.25 -2.55 16.65
CA LEU A 252 18.36 -3.73 15.78
C LEU A 252 19.82 -4.17 15.68
N ASP A 253 20.76 -3.22 15.54
CA ASP A 253 22.20 -3.48 15.43
C ASP A 253 22.77 -4.27 16.61
N VAL A 254 22.28 -4.02 17.83
CA VAL A 254 22.72 -4.76 19.03
C VAL A 254 22.24 -6.22 19.05
N ILE A 255 21.23 -6.57 18.24
CA ILE A 255 20.65 -7.92 18.14
C ILE A 255 21.35 -8.73 17.05
N GLY A 256 21.73 -8.08 15.94
CA GLY A 256 22.39 -8.74 14.83
C GLY A 256 22.49 -7.85 13.59
N ASN A 257 22.90 -8.47 12.48
CA ASN A 257 22.98 -7.79 11.20
C ASN A 257 21.61 -7.80 10.50
N TRP A 258 20.81 -6.77 10.76
CA TRP A 258 19.46 -6.62 10.22
C TRP A 258 19.39 -6.80 8.70
N THR A 259 20.28 -6.13 7.97
CA THR A 259 20.25 -6.12 6.50
C THR A 259 20.59 -7.49 5.91
N ALA A 260 21.60 -8.16 6.47
CA ALA A 260 21.96 -9.51 6.06
C ALA A 260 20.86 -10.53 6.39
N ASP A 261 20.20 -10.41 7.53
CA ASP A 261 19.14 -11.33 7.95
C ASP A 261 17.85 -11.13 7.16
N TRP A 262 17.51 -9.88 6.80
CA TRP A 262 16.41 -9.57 5.88
C TRP A 262 16.64 -10.23 4.52
N ALA A 263 17.82 -10.00 3.93
CA ALA A 263 18.21 -10.60 2.65
C ALA A 263 18.21 -12.14 2.73
N THR A 264 18.72 -12.71 3.82
CA THR A 264 18.74 -14.16 4.05
C THR A 264 17.33 -14.74 4.10
N SER A 265 16.37 -14.05 4.71
CA SER A 265 14.97 -14.49 4.80
C SER A 265 14.32 -14.63 3.43
N TYR A 266 14.67 -13.79 2.47
CA TYR A 266 14.22 -13.92 1.08
C TYR A 266 15.05 -14.92 0.26
N ASN A 267 16.38 -14.89 0.40
CA ASN A 267 17.27 -15.69 -0.43
C ASN A 267 17.19 -17.19 -0.10
N ASN A 268 16.85 -17.56 1.13
CA ASN A 268 16.67 -18.94 1.54
C ASN A 268 15.38 -19.54 0.93
N THR A 269 15.51 -20.66 0.21
CA THR A 269 14.41 -21.31 -0.52
C THR A 269 13.28 -21.80 0.38
N THR A 270 13.55 -22.15 1.63
CA THR A 270 12.54 -22.62 2.60
C THR A 270 11.67 -21.48 3.15
N THR A 271 12.22 -20.27 3.26
CA THR A 271 11.55 -19.11 3.86
C THR A 271 11.02 -18.11 2.84
N ARG A 272 11.58 -18.13 1.61
CA ARG A 272 11.31 -17.16 0.55
C ARG A 272 9.83 -16.90 0.30
N ALA A 273 9.03 -17.96 0.18
CA ALA A 273 7.62 -17.84 -0.19
C ALA A 273 6.82 -17.06 0.86
N ASP A 274 7.03 -17.35 2.15
CA ASP A 274 6.33 -16.69 3.24
C ASP A 274 6.79 -15.24 3.41
N PHE A 275 8.10 -15.00 3.31
CA PHE A 275 8.65 -13.65 3.44
C PHE A 275 8.21 -12.75 2.29
N LYS A 276 8.22 -13.29 1.06
CA LYS A 276 7.67 -12.62 -0.12
C LYS A 276 6.18 -12.33 0.06
N ALA A 277 5.38 -13.30 0.49
CA ALA A 277 3.94 -13.13 0.69
C ALA A 277 3.62 -12.04 1.74
N CYS A 278 4.44 -11.90 2.77
CA CYS A 278 4.27 -10.82 3.75
C CYS A 278 4.61 -9.45 3.20
N GLN A 279 5.69 -9.32 2.44
CA GLN A 279 5.99 -8.09 1.74
C GLN A 279 4.90 -7.73 0.71
N ASP A 280 4.38 -8.73 -0.02
CA ASP A 280 3.26 -8.54 -0.94
C ASP A 280 2.02 -8.01 -0.20
N GLN A 281 1.64 -8.66 0.90
CA GLN A 281 0.47 -8.28 1.70
C GLN A 281 0.58 -6.84 2.23
N VAL A 282 1.73 -6.46 2.77
CA VAL A 282 1.92 -5.12 3.34
C VAL A 282 1.95 -4.05 2.25
N SER A 283 2.63 -4.30 1.13
CA SER A 283 2.57 -3.39 -0.03
C SER A 283 1.14 -3.29 -0.58
N ASP A 284 0.39 -4.38 -0.58
CA ASP A 284 -1.00 -4.37 -1.04
C ASP A 284 -1.90 -3.57 -0.11
N GLN A 285 -1.67 -3.64 1.19
CA GLN A 285 -2.41 -2.88 2.20
C GLN A 285 -2.21 -1.37 2.03
N PHE A 286 -0.97 -0.94 1.75
CA PHE A 286 -0.64 0.49 1.67
C PHE A 286 -0.87 1.13 0.30
N TYR A 287 -0.70 0.38 -0.79
CA TYR A 287 -0.67 0.97 -2.12
C TYR A 287 -1.69 0.37 -3.07
N TYR A 288 -1.69 -0.96 -3.21
CA TYR A 288 -2.53 -1.61 -4.22
C TYR A 288 -4.02 -1.52 -3.88
N THR A 289 -4.41 -1.89 -2.67
CA THR A 289 -5.81 -1.92 -2.25
C THR A 289 -6.40 -0.51 -2.23
N PRO A 290 -5.75 0.51 -1.64
CA PRO A 290 -6.23 1.88 -1.75
C PRO A 290 -6.37 2.36 -3.21
N ALA A 291 -5.42 2.03 -4.09
CA ALA A 291 -5.50 2.39 -5.50
C ALA A 291 -6.69 1.73 -6.22
N MET A 292 -6.98 0.46 -5.93
CA MET A 292 -8.14 -0.24 -6.52
C MET A 292 -9.46 0.33 -5.98
N ASN A 293 -9.52 0.68 -4.69
CA ASN A 293 -10.70 1.30 -4.09
C ASN A 293 -10.97 2.68 -4.69
N GLU A 294 -9.91 3.48 -4.90
CA GLU A 294 -10.01 4.78 -5.56
C GLU A 294 -10.48 4.61 -7.02
N ALA A 295 -9.95 3.62 -7.76
CA ALA A 295 -10.41 3.30 -9.10
C ALA A 295 -11.90 2.94 -9.13
N ASN A 296 -12.35 2.03 -8.24
CA ASN A 296 -13.74 1.62 -8.14
C ASN A 296 -14.66 2.80 -7.81
N LYS A 297 -14.29 3.62 -6.83
CA LYS A 297 -15.04 4.80 -6.40
C LYS A 297 -15.32 5.74 -7.57
N TRP A 298 -14.33 5.98 -8.42
CA TRP A 298 -14.47 6.92 -9.54
C TRP A 298 -14.94 6.29 -10.85
N GLY A 299 -15.20 4.98 -10.85
CA GLY A 299 -15.71 4.25 -12.01
C GLY A 299 -14.64 3.90 -13.05
N ALA A 300 -13.36 3.91 -12.67
CA ALA A 300 -12.27 3.47 -13.53
C ALA A 300 -12.21 1.93 -13.54
N THR A 301 -12.51 1.32 -14.69
CA THR A 301 -12.65 -0.14 -14.78
C THR A 301 -11.50 -0.81 -15.50
N SER A 302 -10.83 -0.10 -16.42
CA SER A 302 -9.74 -0.65 -17.22
C SER A 302 -8.49 -0.95 -16.40
N ALA A 303 -7.72 -1.94 -16.85
CA ALA A 303 -6.44 -2.29 -16.25
C ALA A 303 -5.42 -1.14 -16.37
N LEU A 304 -5.47 -0.38 -17.47
CA LEU A 304 -4.62 0.79 -17.67
C LEU A 304 -4.87 1.90 -16.63
N SER A 305 -6.13 2.26 -16.37
CA SER A 305 -6.44 3.29 -15.36
C SER A 305 -6.06 2.84 -13.96
N LYS A 306 -6.31 1.58 -13.62
CA LYS A 306 -5.91 0.96 -12.34
C LYS A 306 -4.39 0.93 -12.17
N MET A 307 -3.64 0.62 -13.24
CA MET A 307 -2.18 0.65 -13.24
C MET A 307 -1.64 2.08 -13.04
N ALA A 308 -2.24 3.08 -13.68
CA ALA A 308 -1.86 4.48 -13.52
C ALA A 308 -2.13 5.01 -12.09
N LEU A 309 -3.24 4.59 -11.47
CA LEU A 309 -3.55 4.89 -10.08
C LEU A 309 -2.58 4.19 -9.13
N TYR A 310 -2.31 2.90 -9.33
CA TYR A 310 -1.35 2.16 -8.50
C TYR A 310 0.04 2.82 -8.47
N ASP A 311 0.59 3.15 -9.65
CA ASP A 311 1.88 3.85 -9.75
C ASP A 311 1.83 5.25 -9.15
N ALA A 312 0.69 5.94 -9.22
CA ALA A 312 0.51 7.22 -8.55
C ALA A 312 0.45 7.08 -7.03
N PHE A 313 -0.14 6.01 -6.47
CA PHE A 313 -0.15 5.74 -5.04
C PHE A 313 1.25 5.44 -4.51
N ILE A 314 2.08 4.73 -5.29
CA ILE A 314 3.49 4.51 -4.96
C ILE A 314 4.27 5.84 -4.98
N ASN A 315 4.03 6.68 -5.98
CA ASN A 315 4.83 7.90 -6.19
C ASN A 315 4.38 9.11 -5.34
N HIS A 316 3.08 9.26 -5.09
CA HIS A 316 2.48 10.44 -4.45
C HIS A 316 1.82 10.13 -3.09
N GLY A 317 1.71 8.85 -2.73
CA GLY A 317 0.90 8.43 -1.59
C GLY A 317 -0.60 8.68 -1.77
N GLU A 318 -1.40 8.24 -0.80
CA GLU A 318 -2.86 8.32 -0.88
C GLU A 318 -3.38 9.77 -0.92
N SER A 319 -2.86 10.65 -0.07
CA SER A 319 -3.29 12.05 0.01
C SER A 319 -3.01 12.81 -1.29
N GLY A 320 -1.83 12.57 -1.89
CA GLY A 320 -1.44 13.11 -3.19
C GLY A 320 -2.36 12.62 -4.30
N VAL A 321 -2.67 11.32 -4.34
CA VAL A 321 -3.60 10.77 -5.33
C VAL A 321 -5.03 11.31 -5.15
N LYS A 322 -5.55 11.39 -3.93
CA LYS A 322 -6.88 11.99 -3.66
C LYS A 322 -6.94 13.45 -4.14
N SER A 323 -5.85 14.21 -3.96
CA SER A 323 -5.74 15.58 -4.45
C SER A 323 -5.72 15.66 -5.98
N LEU A 324 -4.96 14.77 -6.63
CA LEU A 324 -4.93 14.64 -8.10
C LEU A 324 -6.30 14.25 -8.66
N THR A 325 -6.98 13.28 -8.04
CA THR A 325 -8.33 12.86 -8.46
C THR A 325 -9.34 14.00 -8.33
N ARG A 326 -9.33 14.73 -7.21
CA ARG A 326 -10.19 15.90 -7.01
C ARG A 326 -9.95 16.96 -8.10
N ALA A 327 -8.69 17.28 -8.38
CA ALA A 327 -8.31 18.23 -9.42
C ALA A 327 -8.73 17.76 -10.82
N THR A 328 -8.68 16.44 -11.07
CA THR A 328 -9.14 15.80 -12.31
C THR A 328 -10.64 15.97 -12.48
N ASN A 329 -11.42 15.61 -11.46
CA ASN A 329 -12.87 15.72 -11.46
C ASN A 329 -13.33 17.17 -11.66
N ILE A 330 -12.71 18.13 -10.97
CA ILE A 330 -12.99 19.57 -11.16
C ILE A 330 -12.71 19.99 -12.60
N ALA A 331 -11.56 19.59 -13.16
CA ALA A 331 -11.16 19.96 -14.50
C ALA A 331 -12.03 19.33 -15.62
N LEU A 332 -12.85 18.33 -15.28
CA LEU A 332 -13.84 17.69 -16.15
C LEU A 332 -15.28 18.16 -15.87
N GLY A 333 -15.46 19.19 -15.03
CA GLY A 333 -16.76 19.77 -14.72
C GLY A 333 -17.53 19.04 -13.61
N ASN A 334 -16.94 18.03 -12.96
CA ASN A 334 -17.50 17.38 -11.77
C ASN A 334 -17.03 18.07 -10.48
N THR A 335 -17.38 19.35 -10.32
CA THR A 335 -16.99 20.15 -9.14
C THR A 335 -17.62 19.63 -7.84
N GLY A 336 -18.79 18.99 -7.93
CA GLY A 336 -19.48 18.36 -6.81
C GLY A 336 -18.90 17.01 -6.38
N GLN A 337 -17.87 16.50 -7.05
CA GLN A 337 -17.23 15.21 -6.72
C GLN A 337 -18.23 14.03 -6.73
N VAL A 338 -19.17 14.03 -7.68
CA VAL A 338 -20.15 12.96 -7.86
C VAL A 338 -19.43 11.68 -8.26
N ALA A 339 -19.68 10.59 -7.52
CA ALA A 339 -19.10 9.27 -7.77
C ALA A 339 -20.17 8.32 -8.38
N PRO A 340 -19.82 7.52 -9.40
CA PRO A 340 -18.55 7.54 -10.13
C PRO A 340 -18.41 8.79 -11.02
N ALA A 341 -17.18 9.28 -11.19
CA ALA A 341 -16.89 10.40 -12.08
C ALA A 341 -16.87 9.95 -13.55
N VAL A 342 -16.37 8.75 -13.82
CA VAL A 342 -16.52 8.09 -15.12
C VAL A 342 -18.00 7.77 -15.34
N GLY A 343 -18.53 8.20 -16.49
CA GLY A 343 -19.95 8.11 -16.85
C GLY A 343 -20.78 9.33 -16.44
N TYR A 344 -20.34 10.10 -15.42
CA TYR A 344 -21.04 11.32 -15.01
C TYR A 344 -20.96 12.39 -16.11
N ASN A 345 -22.10 12.95 -16.52
CA ASN A 345 -22.20 13.97 -17.58
C ASN A 345 -21.42 13.63 -18.87
N GLY A 346 -21.33 12.33 -19.23
CA GLY A 346 -20.63 11.87 -20.43
C GLY A 346 -19.10 11.85 -20.32
N ILE A 347 -18.52 12.00 -19.13
CA ILE A 347 -17.08 11.81 -18.90
C ILE A 347 -16.71 10.36 -19.23
N THR A 348 -15.92 10.16 -20.29
CA THR A 348 -15.42 8.83 -20.64
C THR A 348 -14.22 8.45 -19.77
N GLU A 349 -13.97 7.16 -19.59
CA GLU A 349 -12.78 6.69 -18.85
C GLU A 349 -11.48 7.20 -19.51
N SER A 350 -11.45 7.32 -20.84
CA SER A 350 -10.31 7.88 -21.56
C SER A 350 -10.09 9.37 -21.30
N ALA A 351 -11.16 10.16 -21.25
CA ALA A 351 -11.07 11.57 -20.88
C ALA A 351 -10.63 11.74 -19.42
N TRP A 352 -11.14 10.88 -18.52
CA TRP A 352 -10.77 10.88 -17.12
C TRP A 352 -9.29 10.54 -16.91
N LEU A 353 -8.83 9.42 -17.49
CA LEU A 353 -7.43 9.00 -17.39
C LEU A 353 -6.49 10.04 -17.99
N GLN A 354 -6.81 10.57 -19.17
CA GLN A 354 -6.02 11.63 -19.80
C GLN A 354 -5.86 12.83 -18.86
N ARG A 355 -6.97 13.30 -18.28
CA ARG A 355 -6.91 14.46 -17.39
C ARG A 355 -6.20 14.16 -16.08
N PHE A 356 -6.33 12.95 -15.55
CA PHE A 356 -5.60 12.49 -14.36
C PHE A 356 -4.09 12.54 -14.58
N ILE A 357 -3.61 11.94 -15.67
CA ILE A 357 -2.16 11.93 -15.96
C ILE A 357 -1.64 13.32 -16.33
N GLU A 358 -2.44 14.18 -16.96
CA GLU A 358 -2.09 15.59 -17.17
C GLU A 358 -1.91 16.34 -15.84
N LYS A 359 -2.81 16.15 -14.86
CA LYS A 359 -2.67 16.75 -13.52
C LYS A 359 -1.45 16.23 -12.79
N ARG A 360 -1.17 14.92 -12.89
CA ARG A 360 0.02 14.32 -12.28
C ARG A 360 1.31 14.83 -12.92
N ARG A 361 1.35 14.97 -14.25
CA ARG A 361 2.46 15.59 -14.99
C ARG A 361 2.71 17.02 -14.50
N ASP A 362 1.66 17.83 -14.36
CA ASP A 362 1.79 19.22 -13.93
C ASP A 362 2.37 19.34 -12.51
N VAL A 363 2.00 18.44 -11.60
CA VAL A 363 2.58 18.37 -10.24
C VAL A 363 4.07 18.02 -10.30
N LEU A 364 4.45 16.97 -11.03
CA LEU A 364 5.87 16.57 -11.16
C LEU A 364 6.72 17.63 -11.85
N ALA A 365 6.17 18.32 -12.85
CA ALA A 365 6.85 19.39 -13.58
C ALA A 365 7.10 20.65 -12.74
N ALA A 366 6.31 20.85 -11.68
CA ALA A 366 6.46 22.00 -10.79
C ALA A 366 7.54 21.78 -9.71
N ASP A 367 8.02 20.55 -9.52
CA ASP A 367 9.02 20.19 -8.52
C ASP A 367 10.36 19.84 -9.20
N SER A 368 11.40 20.63 -8.92
CA SER A 368 12.75 20.41 -9.48
C SER A 368 13.36 19.06 -9.09
N THR A 369 12.88 18.43 -8.02
CA THR A 369 13.32 17.10 -7.56
C THR A 369 12.75 16.00 -8.45
N TRP A 370 11.55 16.21 -9.00
CA TRP A 370 10.78 15.17 -9.69
C TRP A 370 10.60 15.41 -11.19
N VAL A 371 11.12 16.52 -11.71
CA VAL A 371 10.95 16.92 -13.11
C VAL A 371 11.50 15.86 -14.10
N ASP A 372 12.52 15.09 -13.71
CA ASP A 372 13.07 14.00 -14.53
C ASP A 372 12.19 12.75 -14.57
N ALA A 373 11.21 12.62 -13.66
CA ALA A 373 10.32 11.47 -13.59
C ALA A 373 9.13 11.53 -14.58
N ILE A 374 8.98 12.60 -15.36
CA ILE A 374 7.76 12.86 -16.14
C ILE A 374 7.56 11.84 -17.29
N ASP A 375 8.63 11.22 -17.80
CA ASP A 375 8.53 10.14 -18.80
C ASP A 375 7.68 8.96 -18.30
N ARG A 376 7.62 8.74 -16.97
CA ARG A 376 6.69 7.81 -16.32
C ARG A 376 5.25 8.05 -16.73
N ILE A 377 4.85 9.31 -16.74
CA ILE A 377 3.48 9.73 -17.04
C ILE A 377 3.19 9.56 -18.54
N ALA A 378 4.19 9.81 -19.37
CA ALA A 378 4.12 9.65 -20.82
C ALA A 378 3.82 8.18 -21.23
N ALA A 379 4.26 7.20 -20.43
CA ALA A 379 3.95 5.79 -20.68
C ALA A 379 2.46 5.49 -20.60
N TYR A 380 1.75 6.07 -19.64
CA TYR A 380 0.29 5.91 -19.55
C TYR A 380 -0.43 6.58 -20.71
N GLU A 381 0.01 7.78 -21.12
CA GLU A 381 -0.57 8.46 -22.28
C GLU A 381 -0.35 7.66 -23.58
N LYS A 382 0.85 7.07 -23.75
CA LYS A 382 1.13 6.17 -24.87
C LYS A 382 0.21 4.96 -24.89
N LEU A 383 0.08 4.27 -23.76
CA LEU A 383 -0.80 3.10 -23.66
C LEU A 383 -2.26 3.46 -23.94
N ARG A 384 -2.69 4.65 -23.49
CA ARG A 384 -4.02 5.20 -23.75
C ARG A 384 -4.26 5.43 -25.24
N ARG A 385 -3.32 6.08 -25.93
CA ARG A 385 -3.38 6.34 -27.39
C ARG A 385 -3.38 5.05 -28.21
N ARG A 386 -2.64 4.04 -27.75
CA ARG A 386 -2.59 2.71 -28.37
C ARG A 386 -3.81 1.83 -28.05
N GLY A 387 -4.70 2.28 -27.18
CA GLY A 387 -5.88 1.51 -26.77
C GLY A 387 -5.56 0.24 -25.98
N ASN A 388 -4.41 0.16 -25.30
CA ASN A 388 -4.02 -1.01 -24.50
C ASN A 388 -4.70 -1.00 -23.12
N TRP A 389 -6.03 -0.87 -23.11
CA TRP A 389 -6.85 -0.67 -21.90
C TRP A 389 -6.82 -1.86 -20.94
N ASP A 390 -6.68 -3.08 -21.47
CA ASP A 390 -6.67 -4.33 -20.70
C ASP A 390 -5.26 -4.87 -20.40
N LEU A 391 -4.21 -4.16 -20.85
CA LEU A 391 -2.82 -4.64 -20.82
C LEU A 391 -2.63 -6.00 -21.52
N SER A 392 -3.42 -6.25 -22.57
CA SER A 392 -3.37 -7.49 -23.35
C SER A 392 -2.21 -7.52 -24.36
N ALA A 393 -1.65 -6.35 -24.68
CA ALA A 393 -0.42 -6.21 -25.47
C ALA A 393 0.78 -5.85 -24.59
N ALA A 394 1.98 -6.16 -25.08
CA ALA A 394 3.22 -5.83 -24.39
C ALA A 394 3.35 -4.31 -24.14
N VAL A 395 3.80 -3.97 -22.93
CA VAL A 395 4.08 -2.62 -22.48
C VAL A 395 5.57 -2.33 -22.66
N ARG A 396 5.89 -1.13 -23.16
CA ARG A 396 7.26 -0.63 -23.27
C ARG A 396 7.32 0.80 -22.76
N ASN A 397 8.39 1.13 -22.05
CA ASN A 397 8.72 2.49 -21.59
C ASN A 397 9.56 3.28 -22.62
N ASP A 398 9.50 2.91 -23.90
CA ASP A 398 10.12 3.64 -25.02
C ASP A 398 9.31 4.89 -25.39
N VAL A 399 9.18 5.80 -24.43
CA VAL A 399 8.49 7.08 -24.58
C VAL A 399 9.22 8.17 -23.81
N ARG A 400 9.13 9.40 -24.32
CA ARG A 400 9.53 10.60 -23.59
C ARG A 400 8.34 11.52 -23.48
N ALA A 401 8.25 12.29 -22.41
CA ALA A 401 7.17 13.24 -22.19
C ALA A 401 7.05 14.26 -23.32
N ARG A 402 8.18 14.70 -23.88
CA ARG A 402 8.22 15.57 -25.08
C ARG A 402 7.63 14.95 -26.35
N ASP A 403 7.51 13.62 -26.41
CA ASP A 403 6.87 12.93 -27.54
C ASP A 403 5.34 12.91 -27.39
N CYS A 404 4.83 13.09 -26.16
CA CYS A 404 3.40 13.15 -25.86
C CYS A 404 2.84 14.58 -25.83
N TRP A 405 3.65 15.53 -25.39
CA TRP A 405 3.27 16.92 -25.16
C TRP A 405 4.33 17.88 -25.73
N THR A 406 3.90 19.07 -26.17
CA THR A 406 4.77 20.06 -26.83
C THR A 406 5.73 20.79 -25.86
N THR A 407 5.50 20.68 -24.55
CA THR A 407 6.37 21.22 -23.51
C THR A 407 7.71 20.49 -23.49
N THR A 408 8.80 21.22 -23.27
CA THR A 408 10.12 20.62 -23.12
C THR A 408 10.25 20.02 -21.73
N TYR A 409 10.37 18.71 -21.66
CA TYR A 409 10.66 17.96 -20.44
C TYR A 409 12.05 17.33 -20.54
N PRO A 410 12.80 17.25 -19.42
CA PRO A 410 14.05 16.52 -19.40
C PRO A 410 13.82 15.03 -19.67
N PHE A 411 14.86 14.37 -20.16
CA PHE A 411 14.81 12.94 -20.44
C PHE A 411 15.24 12.17 -19.19
N SER A 412 14.40 11.23 -18.78
CA SER A 412 14.59 10.44 -17.55
C SER A 412 15.79 9.49 -17.59
N GLY A 413 16.23 9.07 -18.78
CA GLY A 413 17.41 8.20 -18.92
C GLY A 413 17.20 6.72 -18.62
N TYR A 414 15.99 6.29 -18.22
CA TYR A 414 15.71 4.88 -17.90
C TYR A 414 15.95 3.95 -19.09
N THR A 415 16.45 2.76 -18.77
CA THR A 415 16.63 1.66 -19.72
C THR A 415 15.27 1.19 -20.24
N VAL A 416 15.12 1.15 -21.56
CA VAL A 416 13.90 0.62 -22.18
C VAL A 416 13.79 -0.88 -21.93
N ARG A 417 12.61 -1.33 -21.51
CA ARG A 417 12.21 -2.72 -21.29
C ARG A 417 10.93 -3.02 -22.05
N ASN A 418 10.78 -4.27 -22.46
CA ASN A 418 9.53 -4.81 -23.00
C ASN A 418 8.94 -5.79 -21.99
N ILE A 419 7.76 -5.48 -21.46
CA ILE A 419 7.02 -6.29 -20.51
C ILE A 419 5.83 -6.93 -21.24
N ASN A 420 5.80 -8.25 -21.35
CA ASN A 420 4.71 -9.00 -21.96
C ASN A 420 3.48 -9.02 -21.05
N ALA A 421 2.32 -9.35 -21.61
CA ALA A 421 1.06 -9.39 -20.87
C ALA A 421 1.04 -10.40 -19.70
N ASP A 422 1.94 -11.38 -19.68
CA ASP A 422 2.11 -12.34 -18.57
C ASP A 422 3.09 -11.88 -17.48
N GLY A 423 3.69 -10.70 -17.65
CA GLY A 423 4.69 -10.12 -16.76
C GLY A 423 6.14 -10.54 -17.05
N THR A 424 6.39 -11.41 -18.04
CA THR A 424 7.77 -11.69 -18.49
C THR A 424 8.34 -10.48 -19.21
N TRP A 425 9.66 -10.27 -19.13
CA TRP A 425 10.27 -9.07 -19.70
C TRP A 425 11.60 -9.34 -20.42
N SER A 426 11.98 -8.42 -21.29
CA SER A 426 13.25 -8.41 -22.01
C SER A 426 13.78 -7.00 -22.22
N THR A 427 15.08 -6.91 -22.53
CA THR A 427 15.71 -5.66 -22.99
C THR A 427 15.74 -5.68 -24.52
N PRO A 428 14.98 -4.83 -25.22
CA PRO A 428 14.99 -4.81 -26.67
C PRO A 428 16.35 -4.34 -27.22
N ALA A 429 16.83 -4.99 -28.28
CA ALA A 429 18.09 -4.63 -28.94
C ALA A 429 18.03 -3.28 -29.68
N SER A 430 16.82 -2.83 -30.04
CA SER A 430 16.57 -1.50 -30.63
C SER A 430 15.16 -1.02 -30.28
N TYR A 431 15.00 0.30 -30.22
CA TYR A 431 13.73 0.96 -29.93
C TYR A 431 13.74 2.39 -30.49
N THR A 432 12.55 2.98 -30.64
CA THR A 432 12.39 4.39 -30.98
C THR A 432 11.39 5.00 -30.02
N PHE A 433 11.74 6.13 -29.44
CA PHE A 433 10.84 6.84 -28.55
C PHE A 433 9.64 7.39 -29.33
N SER A 434 8.44 7.03 -28.89
CA SER A 434 7.17 7.47 -29.50
C SER A 434 6.08 7.47 -28.43
N CYS A 435 5.18 8.44 -28.50
CA CYS A 435 3.94 8.43 -27.72
C CYS A 435 2.77 7.74 -28.45
N ASN A 436 2.95 7.43 -29.73
CA ASN A 436 1.93 6.75 -30.56
C ASN A 436 2.28 5.29 -30.79
#